data_AF-A0AAW5TSA3-F1
#
_entry.id   AF-A0AAW5TSA3-F1
#
_cell.length_a   1.000
_cell.length_b   1.000
_cell.length_c   1.000
_cell.angle_alpha   90.00
_cell.angle_beta   90.00
_cell.angle_gamma   90.00
#
_symmetry.space_group_name_H-M   'P 1'
#
loop_
_entity.id
_entity.type
_entity.pdbx_description
1 polymer ?
#
loop_
_entity_poly.entity_id
_entity_poly.type
_entity_poly.pdbx_seq_one_letter_code
_entity_poly.pdbx_strand_id
1 'polypeptide(L)'
;MAYTPTVWKDGDTITADKLNKLEGAVENEQVGPKGDKGDTGAAGAKGAAGLSVKSLVLTTTDGKVTAGTVTLSDDSTAPVTVTEA
;
A
#
# COMPACT_ATOMS: atom_id res chain seq x y z
N MET A 1 -30.62 -28.35 8.77
CA MET A 1 -31.77 -28.57 7.87
C MET A 1 -31.90 -27.34 7.00
N ALA A 2 -31.96 -27.50 5.67
CA ALA A 2 -32.25 -26.38 4.79
C ALA A 2 -33.69 -25.90 5.02
N TYR A 3 -33.93 -24.59 4.99
CA TYR A 3 -35.27 -24.01 5.11
C TYR A 3 -36.14 -24.44 3.93
N THR A 4 -37.36 -24.91 4.20
CA THR A 4 -38.38 -25.17 3.16
C THR A 4 -39.36 -23.99 3.10
N PRO A 5 -39.33 -23.17 2.03
CA PRO A 5 -40.21 -22.01 1.89
C PRO A 5 -41.69 -22.38 1.92
N THR A 6 -42.50 -21.54 2.55
CA THR A 6 -43.96 -21.67 2.48
C THR A 6 -44.44 -21.10 1.14
N VAL A 7 -45.18 -21.89 0.36
CA VAL A 7 -45.86 -21.42 -0.85
C VAL A 7 -47.25 -20.95 -0.45
N TRP A 8 -47.49 -19.65 -0.58
CA TRP A 8 -48.76 -19.02 -0.21
C TRP A 8 -49.73 -18.99 -1.39
N LYS A 9 -51.02 -19.07 -1.08
CA LYS A 9 -52.12 -18.90 -2.04
C LYS A 9 -53.04 -17.77 -1.60
N ASP A 10 -53.75 -17.20 -2.55
CA ASP A 10 -54.75 -16.17 -2.27
C ASP A 10 -55.83 -16.71 -1.32
N GLY A 11 -56.11 -15.95 -0.27
CA GLY A 11 -57.02 -16.35 0.80
C GLY A 11 -56.37 -17.11 1.97
N ASP A 12 -55.07 -17.44 1.88
CA ASP A 12 -54.37 -18.06 3.00
C ASP A 12 -54.27 -17.12 4.20
N THR A 13 -54.53 -17.65 5.39
CA THR A 13 -54.34 -16.92 6.65
C THR A 13 -52.87 -16.99 7.08
N ILE A 14 -52.31 -15.83 7.41
CA ILE A 14 -50.99 -15.71 8.05
C ILE A 14 -51.17 -16.06 9.53
N THR A 15 -50.54 -17.15 9.96
CA THR A 15 -50.56 -17.61 11.35
C THR A 15 -49.24 -17.29 12.04
N ALA A 16 -49.27 -17.22 13.37
CA ALA A 16 -48.07 -17.05 14.19
C ALA A 16 -47.00 -18.10 13.85
N ASP A 17 -47.40 -19.36 13.64
CA ASP A 17 -46.48 -20.44 13.25
C ASP A 17 -45.77 -20.16 11.92
N LYS A 18 -46.49 -19.63 10.93
CA LYS A 18 -45.92 -19.30 9.62
C LYS A 18 -45.01 -18.07 9.70
N LEU A 19 -45.32 -17.12 10.58
CA LEU A 19 -44.49 -15.92 10.81
C LEU A 19 -43.21 -16.27 11.58
N ASN A 20 -43.32 -17.03 12.67
CA ASN A 20 -42.18 -17.53 13.44
C ASN A 20 -41.24 -18.38 12.56
N LYS A 21 -41.79 -19.19 11.66
CA LYS A 21 -41.02 -19.95 10.67
C LYS A 21 -40.24 -19.05 9.70
N LEU A 22 -40.80 -17.90 9.32
CA LEU A 22 -40.13 -16.94 8.44
C LEU A 22 -39.03 -16.16 9.20
N GLU A 23 -39.31 -15.73 10.43
CA GLU A 23 -38.33 -15.03 11.26
C GLU A 23 -37.09 -15.90 11.55
N GLY A 24 -37.29 -17.17 11.88
CA GLY A 24 -36.17 -18.11 12.07
C GLY A 24 -35.39 -18.42 10.77
N ALA A 25 -35.99 -18.19 9.60
CA ALA A 25 -35.28 -18.31 8.32
C ALA A 25 -34.41 -17.07 8.06
N VAL A 26 -34.92 -15.88 8.36
CA VAL A 26 -34.20 -14.61 8.18
C VAL A 26 -33.07 -14.44 9.21
N GLU A 27 -33.23 -14.96 10.43
CA GLU A 27 -32.19 -14.93 11.46
C GLU A 27 -30.91 -15.66 11.04
N ASN A 28 -31.01 -16.71 10.22
CA ASN A 28 -29.86 -17.49 9.75
C ASN A 28 -29.11 -16.85 8.57
N GLU A 29 -29.62 -15.78 7.95
CA GLU A 29 -29.03 -15.19 6.73
C GLU A 29 -28.44 -13.78 6.90
N GLN A 30 -28.52 -13.18 8.09
CA GLN A 30 -28.19 -11.75 8.25
C GLN A 30 -26.70 -11.38 8.19
N VAL A 31 -25.78 -12.34 8.10
CA VAL A 31 -24.35 -12.05 7.95
C VAL A 31 -23.76 -12.95 6.87
N GLY A 32 -23.61 -12.41 5.67
CA GLY A 32 -22.80 -13.04 4.62
C GLY A 32 -21.35 -13.23 5.10
N PRO A 33 -20.62 -14.21 4.55
CA PRO A 33 -19.24 -14.44 4.97
C PRO A 33 -18.44 -13.15 4.81
N LYS A 34 -17.56 -12.87 5.77
CA LYS A 34 -16.57 -11.82 5.63
C LYS A 34 -15.84 -12.04 4.31
N GLY A 35 -15.81 -11.03 3.44
CA GLY A 35 -15.05 -11.11 2.19
C GLY A 35 -13.59 -11.41 2.46
N ASP A 36 -12.96 -12.13 1.53
CA ASP A 36 -11.55 -12.49 1.64
C ASP A 36 -10.68 -11.25 1.83
N LYS A 37 -9.56 -11.43 2.54
CA LYS A 37 -8.55 -10.40 2.63
C LYS A 37 -8.05 -10.10 1.21
N GLY A 38 -8.05 -8.83 0.82
CA GLY A 38 -7.45 -8.40 -0.44
C GLY A 38 -5.96 -8.75 -0.51
N ASP A 39 -5.47 -8.96 -1.73
CA ASP A 39 -4.08 -9.32 -1.98
C ASP A 39 -3.10 -8.25 -1.47
N THR A 40 -1.89 -8.70 -1.11
CA THR A 40 -0.78 -7.80 -0.81
C THR A 40 -0.44 -7.00 -2.07
N GLY A 41 -0.25 -5.68 -1.91
CA GLY A 41 0.18 -4.82 -3.00
C GLY A 41 1.53 -5.22 -3.61
N ALA A 42 1.78 -4.81 -4.85
CA ALA A 42 3.04 -5.07 -5.53
C ALA A 42 4.23 -4.45 -4.78
N ALA A 43 5.40 -5.09 -4.87
CA ALA A 43 6.64 -4.52 -4.37
C ALA A 43 6.97 -3.21 -5.09
N GLY A 44 7.53 -2.26 -4.37
CA GLY A 44 8.02 -1.00 -4.95
C GLY A 44 9.16 -1.24 -5.95
N ALA A 45 9.35 -0.31 -6.88
CA ALA A 45 10.46 -0.34 -7.83
C ALA A 45 11.81 -0.26 -7.10
N LYS A 46 12.83 -0.93 -7.65
CA LYS A 46 14.21 -0.78 -7.18
C LYS A 46 14.68 0.67 -7.39
N GLY A 47 15.34 1.23 -6.38
CA GLY A 47 15.98 2.54 -6.50
C GLY A 47 17.09 2.57 -7.57
N ALA A 48 17.42 3.76 -8.06
CA ALA A 48 18.52 3.96 -9.00
C ALA A 48 19.87 3.52 -8.38
N ALA A 49 20.82 3.14 -9.24
CA ALA A 49 22.19 2.89 -8.79
C ALA A 49 22.82 4.20 -8.28
N GLY A 50 23.65 4.09 -7.24
CA GLY A 50 24.44 5.23 -6.75
C GLY A 50 25.52 5.64 -7.75
N LEU A 51 25.86 6.92 -7.74
CA LEU A 51 26.95 7.48 -8.56
C LEU A 51 28.29 7.29 -7.84
N SER A 52 29.35 7.00 -8.60
CA SER A 52 30.72 6.98 -8.10
C SER A 52 31.44 8.30 -8.40
N VAL A 53 32.53 8.57 -7.68
CA VAL A 53 33.39 9.73 -7.98
C VAL A 53 34.25 9.40 -9.20
N LYS A 54 34.13 10.24 -10.23
CA LYS A 54 34.96 10.17 -11.44
C LYS A 54 36.25 10.95 -11.29
N SER A 55 36.19 12.17 -10.74
CA SER A 55 37.37 12.98 -10.46
C SER A 55 37.13 14.00 -9.35
N LEU A 56 38.22 14.53 -8.79
CA LEU A 56 38.21 15.61 -7.82
C LEU A 56 39.27 16.64 -8.21
N VAL A 57 38.87 17.92 -8.30
CA VAL A 57 39.77 19.05 -8.49
C VAL A 57 39.76 19.88 -7.22
N LEU A 58 40.95 20.20 -6.70
CA LEU A 58 41.12 21.02 -5.51
C LEU A 58 41.56 22.43 -5.90
N THR A 59 41.05 23.42 -5.17
CA THR A 59 41.48 24.81 -5.27
C THR A 59 42.35 25.15 -4.08
N THR A 60 43.57 25.63 -4.36
CA THR A 60 44.50 26.09 -3.33
C THR A 60 44.70 27.59 -3.36
N THR A 61 44.79 28.20 -2.19
CA THR A 61 45.15 29.61 -1.99
C THR A 61 46.27 29.64 -0.95
N ASP A 62 47.39 30.29 -1.27
CA ASP A 62 48.58 30.35 -0.39
C ASP A 62 49.06 28.97 0.10
N GLY A 63 48.96 27.95 -0.76
CA GLY A 63 49.35 26.57 -0.43
C GLY A 63 48.35 25.79 0.43
N LYS A 64 47.24 26.40 0.85
CA LYS A 64 46.14 25.76 1.59
C LYS A 64 45.00 25.35 0.66
N VAL A 65 44.38 24.20 0.91
CA VAL A 65 43.16 23.79 0.21
C VAL A 65 42.00 24.64 0.73
N THR A 66 41.29 25.32 -0.17
CA THR A 66 40.20 26.26 0.18
C THR A 66 38.84 25.83 -0.37
N ALA A 67 38.82 25.03 -1.43
CA ALA A 67 37.61 24.47 -2.01
C ALA A 67 37.95 23.25 -2.88
N GLY A 68 36.93 22.58 -3.39
CA GLY A 68 37.08 21.61 -4.46
C GLY A 68 35.82 21.49 -5.32
N THR A 69 35.94 20.75 -6.41
CA THR A 69 34.80 20.34 -7.24
C THR A 69 34.94 18.85 -7.51
N VAL A 70 33.91 18.09 -7.14
CA VAL A 70 33.81 16.68 -7.47
C VAL A 70 33.06 16.52 -8.79
N THR A 71 33.54 15.61 -9.64
CA THR A 71 32.80 15.14 -10.81
C THR A 71 32.35 13.71 -10.56
N LEU A 72 31.07 13.43 -10.77
CA LEU A 72 30.49 12.10 -10.61
C LEU A 72 30.54 11.30 -11.91
N SER A 73 30.22 10.01 -11.83
CA SER A 73 30.23 9.07 -12.96
C SER A 73 29.27 9.42 -14.09
N ASP A 74 28.29 10.29 -13.84
CA ASP A 74 27.34 10.82 -14.83
C ASP A 74 27.72 12.21 -15.38
N ASP A 75 28.96 12.65 -15.14
CA ASP A 75 29.50 13.96 -15.51
C ASP A 75 28.88 15.16 -14.77
N SER A 76 27.96 14.93 -13.83
CA SER A 76 27.50 15.98 -12.93
C SER A 76 28.62 16.44 -12.00
N THR A 77 28.58 17.71 -11.59
CA THR A 77 29.57 18.29 -10.68
C THR A 77 28.92 18.89 -9.45
N ALA A 78 29.64 18.84 -8.32
CA ALA A 78 29.21 19.46 -7.08
C ALA A 78 30.39 20.13 -6.36
N PRO A 79 30.17 21.25 -5.66
CA PRO A 79 31.20 21.90 -4.87
C PRO A 79 31.53 21.07 -3.62
N VAL A 80 32.81 21.06 -3.26
CA VAL A 80 33.32 20.55 -1.99
C VAL A 80 33.64 21.74 -1.09
N THR A 81 32.91 21.85 0.01
CA THR A 81 33.17 22.86 1.05
C THR A 81 34.30 22.39 1.96
N VAL A 82 35.30 23.24 2.17
CA VAL A 82 36.39 23.00 3.12
C VAL A 82 36.10 23.80 4.39
N THR A 83 36.07 23.11 5.52
CA THR A 83 35.94 23.75 6.84
C THR A 83 37.22 23.46 7.61
N GLU A 84 37.89 24.51 8.10
CA GLU A 84 39.03 24.37 9.01
C GLU A 84 38.53 24.04 10.43
N ALA A 85 39.18 23.09 11.10
CA ALA A 85 38.87 22.69 12.48
C ALA A 85 39.76 23.44 13.49
#